data_AF-A0A177C0H8-F1
#
_entry.id   AF-A0A177C0H8-F1
#
_cell.length_a   1.000
_cell.length_b   1.000
_cell.length_c   1.000
_cell.angle_alpha   90.00
_cell.angle_beta   90.00
_cell.angle_gamma   90.00
#
_symmetry.space_group_name_H-M   'P 1'
#
loop_
_entity.id
_entity.type
_entity.pdbx_description
1 polymer ?
#
loop_
_entity_poly.entity_id
_entity_poly.type
_entity_poly.pdbx_seq_one_letter_code
_entity_poly.pdbx_strand_id
1 'polypeptide(L)'
;MHSIFPIFLLLLTNTTAGYLISNPPGKYNVTLTIGTLTDYTRNDPSVETPTPRTLVLSVFQPARCTSTVAVPYMPNKTAEFQGPYLQQQFNFTADFSPLFLQARLPVCPVGPNRCATLDDVPILLFSGGWNIPRLYYSALASAIASEGFMVISIDHPGDTNIITYPDGHAVVGLSPGDPTPDEFAQYTKARAADASFIIDQLSNATAVAELLPQRGAQEFCTDRVGMLGHSLGGAAAVEAAGQDPRVRGAIDIDGVFYGSVPSSGISSPVMYMISEELNNIPHPTVYTLWPQLKGPKLFLEIVNTTHMGLTDAPMLLQAAGQDIANFADIIGAIAPAETLRILVAYTSAWMKGAFAGKVGGPLLEGKESGKFPEAKTLMKGNF
;
A
#
# COMPACT_ATOMS: atom_id res chain seq x y z
N MET A 1 21.60 25.81 16.05
CA MET A 1 20.73 26.81 15.41
C MET A 1 19.32 26.52 15.86
N HIS A 2 18.57 27.52 16.31
CA HIS A 2 17.21 27.32 16.84
C HIS A 2 16.31 26.70 15.76
N SER A 3 15.85 25.47 15.98
CA SER A 3 14.79 24.88 15.16
C SER A 3 13.55 25.76 15.31
N ILE A 4 13.17 26.42 14.23
CA ILE A 4 11.85 27.01 14.10
C ILE A 4 10.91 25.80 14.03
N PHE A 5 10.16 25.54 15.10
CA PHE A 5 9.12 24.52 15.09
C PHE A 5 8.01 25.02 14.16
N PRO A 6 7.69 24.32 13.06
CA PRO A 6 6.54 24.69 12.25
C PRO A 6 5.27 24.49 13.08
N ILE A 7 4.55 25.57 13.33
CA ILE A 7 3.24 25.52 14.01
C ILE A 7 2.23 25.02 12.98
N PHE A 8 1.84 23.76 13.11
CA PHE A 8 0.75 23.20 12.33
C PHE A 8 -0.58 23.42 13.05
N LEU A 9 -1.41 24.28 12.47
CA LEU A 9 -2.79 24.49 12.92
C LEU A 9 -3.71 23.62 12.07
N LEU A 10 -4.33 22.59 12.65
CA LEU A 10 -5.41 21.87 11.97
C LEU A 10 -6.66 22.75 11.95
N LEU A 11 -7.01 23.23 10.75
CA LEU A 11 -8.26 23.92 10.52
C LEU A 11 -9.33 22.92 10.12
N LEU A 12 -9.83 22.13 11.06
CA LEU A 12 -10.99 21.27 10.83
C LEU A 12 -12.25 21.98 11.31
N THR A 13 -13.19 22.23 10.40
CA THR A 13 -14.52 22.67 10.78
C THR A 13 -15.22 21.50 11.46
N ASN A 14 -15.73 21.68 12.69
CA ASN A 14 -16.55 20.69 13.39
C ASN A 14 -17.90 20.53 12.68
N THR A 15 -17.88 19.85 11.53
CA THR A 15 -19.06 19.47 10.78
C THR A 15 -19.41 18.03 11.16
N THR A 16 -20.69 17.79 11.45
CA THR A 16 -21.19 16.45 11.77
C THR A 16 -21.09 15.48 10.59
N ALA A 17 -20.94 16.01 9.38
CA ALA A 17 -20.63 15.26 8.17
C ALA A 17 -19.14 15.43 7.87
N GLY A 18 -18.32 14.44 8.21
CA GLY A 18 -16.88 14.47 7.90
C GLY A 18 -16.59 14.64 6.39
N TYR A 19 -15.31 14.76 6.02
CA TYR A 19 -14.92 15.05 4.64
C TYR A 19 -14.74 13.78 3.78
N LEU A 20 -14.97 13.92 2.48
CA LEU A 20 -14.91 12.81 1.53
C LEU A 20 -13.59 12.81 0.76
N ILE A 21 -12.90 11.68 0.74
CA ILE A 21 -11.81 11.44 -0.21
C ILE A 21 -12.37 11.33 -1.63
N SER A 22 -11.70 11.93 -2.61
CA SER A 22 -12.09 11.88 -4.01
C SER A 22 -12.39 10.45 -4.47
N ASN A 23 -13.39 10.30 -5.35
CA ASN A 23 -13.66 9.02 -6.01
C ASN A 23 -12.42 8.54 -6.78
N PRO A 24 -12.16 7.23 -6.82
CA PRO A 24 -11.04 6.70 -7.57
C PRO A 24 -11.19 7.04 -9.08
N PRO A 25 -10.10 7.38 -9.79
CA PRO A 25 -10.17 7.99 -11.11
C PRO A 25 -10.40 6.99 -12.27
N GLY A 26 -10.33 5.68 -12.00
CA GLY A 26 -10.39 4.65 -13.02
C GLY A 26 -11.81 4.35 -13.54
N LYS A 27 -11.91 3.29 -14.35
CA LYS A 27 -13.13 2.92 -15.09
C LYS A 27 -14.20 2.26 -14.24
N TYR A 28 -13.82 1.69 -13.10
CA TYR A 28 -14.70 0.95 -12.21
C TYR A 28 -14.90 1.69 -10.91
N ASN A 29 -16.07 1.54 -10.30
CA ASN A 29 -16.23 1.82 -8.89
C ASN A 29 -15.56 0.69 -8.08
N VAL A 30 -15.52 0.82 -6.76
CA VAL A 30 -14.76 -0.10 -5.89
C VAL A 30 -15.56 -0.48 -4.66
N THR A 31 -15.65 -1.77 -4.35
CA THR A 31 -16.13 -2.25 -3.04
C THR A 31 -14.99 -2.28 -2.05
N LEU A 32 -15.31 -2.21 -0.76
CA LEU A 32 -14.37 -2.47 0.33
C LEU A 32 -14.95 -3.54 1.25
N THR A 33 -14.21 -4.63 1.43
CA THR A 33 -14.50 -5.66 2.44
C THR A 33 -13.31 -5.77 3.38
N ILE A 34 -13.57 -5.87 4.68
CA ILE A 34 -12.54 -6.04 5.71
C ILE A 34 -12.74 -7.42 6.35
N GLY A 35 -11.66 -8.19 6.45
CA GLY A 35 -11.69 -9.52 7.05
C GLY A 35 -10.32 -9.96 7.52
N THR A 36 -10.22 -11.22 7.94
CA THR A 36 -8.99 -11.79 8.48
C THR A 36 -8.66 -13.13 7.83
N LEU A 37 -7.37 -13.45 7.78
CA LEU A 37 -6.89 -14.79 7.51
C LEU A 37 -5.90 -15.19 8.61
N THR A 38 -6.09 -16.37 9.21
CA THR A 38 -5.23 -16.86 10.30
C THR A 38 -4.36 -18.01 9.82
N ASP A 39 -3.05 -17.81 9.92
CA ASP A 39 -2.06 -18.84 9.66
C ASP A 39 -1.78 -19.63 10.93
N TYR A 40 -2.34 -20.84 11.01
CA TYR A 40 -2.13 -21.75 12.14
C TYR A 40 -0.77 -22.46 12.12
N THR A 41 0.02 -22.30 11.06
CA THR A 41 1.35 -22.94 10.92
C THR A 41 2.49 -22.04 11.38
N ARG A 42 2.25 -20.72 11.45
CA ARG A 42 3.22 -19.72 11.90
C ARG A 42 2.70 -19.00 13.13
N ASN A 43 3.56 -18.85 14.12
CA ASN A 43 3.26 -17.99 15.27
C ASN A 43 3.54 -16.53 14.93
N ASP A 44 2.79 -15.62 15.55
CA ASP A 44 3.13 -14.21 15.59
C ASP A 44 4.40 -14.03 16.44
N PRO A 45 5.52 -13.55 15.86
CA PRO A 45 6.78 -13.41 16.58
C PRO A 45 6.79 -12.25 17.59
N SER A 46 5.77 -11.39 17.58
CA SER A 46 5.70 -10.19 18.43
C SER A 46 5.03 -10.40 19.79
N VAL A 47 4.44 -11.58 20.00
CA VAL A 47 3.77 -11.93 21.25
C VAL A 47 4.56 -13.00 22.00
N GLU A 48 4.70 -12.83 23.31
CA GLU A 48 5.42 -13.78 24.16
C GLU A 48 4.73 -15.16 24.20
N THR A 49 3.40 -15.17 24.12
CA THR A 49 2.61 -16.40 24.08
C THR A 49 2.41 -16.83 22.62
N PRO A 50 2.83 -18.06 22.23
CA PRO A 50 2.64 -18.56 20.88
C PRO A 50 1.18 -18.46 20.45
N THR A 51 0.91 -17.55 19.51
CA THR A 51 -0.43 -17.28 18.98
C THR A 51 -0.37 -17.38 17.46
N PRO A 52 -1.36 -18.02 16.81
CA PRO A 52 -1.43 -18.06 15.35
C PRO A 52 -1.37 -16.67 14.71
N ARG A 53 -0.57 -16.55 13.64
CA ARG A 53 -0.38 -15.28 12.94
C ARG A 53 -1.65 -14.90 12.17
N THR A 54 -2.37 -13.91 12.66
CA THR A 54 -3.62 -13.43 12.03
C THR A 54 -3.39 -12.13 11.27
N LEU A 55 -3.68 -12.15 9.97
CA LEU A 55 -3.57 -10.98 9.09
C LEU A 55 -4.92 -10.30 8.96
N VAL A 56 -4.96 -8.98 9.14
CA VAL A 56 -6.16 -8.17 8.86
C VAL A 56 -6.02 -7.56 7.47
N LEU A 57 -7.03 -7.76 6.64
CA LEU A 57 -7.00 -7.43 5.22
C LEU A 57 -8.09 -6.43 4.86
N SER A 58 -7.78 -5.50 3.95
CA SER A 58 -8.78 -4.72 3.22
C SER A 58 -8.78 -5.14 1.76
N VAL A 59 -9.91 -5.68 1.29
CA VAL A 59 -10.09 -6.16 -0.08
C VAL A 59 -10.85 -5.11 -0.88
N PHE A 60 -10.16 -4.48 -1.82
CA PHE A 60 -10.69 -3.53 -2.78
C PHE A 60 -10.97 -4.25 -4.11
N GLN A 61 -12.24 -4.47 -4.44
CA GLN A 61 -12.61 -5.14 -5.69
C GLN A 61 -13.23 -4.15 -6.69
N PRO A 62 -12.85 -4.21 -7.98
CA PRO A 62 -13.47 -3.41 -9.01
C PRO A 62 -14.91 -3.88 -9.20
N ALA A 63 -15.81 -2.91 -9.33
CA ALA A 63 -17.22 -3.18 -9.44
C ALA A 63 -17.97 -2.10 -10.21
N ARG A 64 -19.22 -2.40 -10.54
CA ARG A 64 -20.18 -1.43 -11.10
C ARG A 64 -21.33 -1.25 -10.11
N CYS A 65 -21.58 -0.02 -9.69
CA CYS A 65 -22.74 0.35 -8.88
C CYS A 65 -23.32 1.67 -9.38
N THR A 66 -24.60 1.92 -9.10
CA THR A 66 -25.29 3.16 -9.55
C THR A 66 -24.90 4.39 -8.74
N SER A 67 -24.43 4.19 -7.50
CA SER A 67 -24.03 5.24 -6.57
C SER A 67 -23.08 4.68 -5.53
N THR A 68 -22.18 5.51 -5.02
CA THR A 68 -21.31 5.18 -3.89
C THR A 68 -21.94 5.60 -2.56
N VAL A 69 -21.46 4.98 -1.48
CA VAL A 69 -21.73 5.37 -0.10
C VAL A 69 -20.42 5.75 0.57
N ALA A 70 -20.48 6.70 1.50
CA ALA A 70 -19.33 7.13 2.29
C ALA A 70 -19.18 6.22 3.53
N VAL A 71 -18.05 5.54 3.66
CA VAL A 71 -17.70 4.75 4.85
C VAL A 71 -16.55 5.42 5.62
N PRO A 72 -16.41 5.19 6.95
CA PRO A 72 -15.24 5.65 7.68
C PRO A 72 -13.94 5.20 7.00
N TYR A 73 -12.98 6.11 6.86
CA TYR A 73 -11.71 5.80 6.21
C TYR A 73 -10.87 4.79 7.02
N MET A 74 -10.94 4.88 8.34
CA MET A 74 -10.35 3.92 9.27
C MET A 74 -11.23 3.75 10.51
N PRO A 75 -11.06 2.64 11.27
CA PRO A 75 -11.76 2.44 12.55
C PRO A 75 -11.41 3.52 13.57
N ASN A 76 -12.37 3.90 14.42
CA ASN A 76 -12.18 4.98 15.41
C ASN A 76 -10.98 4.74 16.34
N LYS A 77 -10.80 3.52 16.86
CA LYS A 77 -9.64 3.19 17.71
C LYS A 77 -8.30 3.42 17.01
N THR A 78 -8.23 3.10 15.71
CA THR A 78 -7.04 3.40 14.90
C THR A 78 -6.87 4.91 14.74
N ALA A 79 -7.93 5.65 14.41
CA ALA A 79 -7.87 7.11 14.25
C ALA A 79 -7.42 7.83 15.54
N GLU A 80 -8.00 7.45 16.68
CA GLU A 80 -7.71 8.00 18.02
C GLU A 80 -6.28 7.69 18.49
N PHE A 81 -5.71 6.56 18.05
CA PHE A 81 -4.30 6.24 18.31
C PHE A 81 -3.36 7.00 17.37
N GLN A 82 -3.69 7.05 16.07
CA GLN A 82 -2.82 7.65 15.05
C GLN A 82 -2.63 9.15 15.23
N GLY A 83 -3.65 9.87 15.73
CA GLY A 83 -3.56 11.31 15.96
C GLY A 83 -2.42 11.73 16.87
N PRO A 84 -2.40 11.28 18.14
CA PRO A 84 -1.30 11.54 19.08
C PRO A 84 0.02 10.91 18.65
N TYR A 85 -0.02 9.74 18.00
CA TYR A 85 1.18 9.10 17.46
C TYR A 85 1.88 9.99 16.43
N LEU A 86 1.16 10.53 15.45
CA LEU A 86 1.72 11.47 14.48
C LEU A 86 2.16 12.77 15.12
N GLN A 87 1.41 13.26 16.12
CA GLN A 87 1.79 14.44 16.88
C GLN A 87 3.17 14.27 17.52
N GLN A 88 3.43 13.11 18.13
CA GLN A 88 4.72 12.80 18.72
C GLN A 88 5.80 12.58 17.65
N GLN A 89 5.51 11.75 16.64
CA GLN A 89 6.48 11.33 15.62
C GLN A 89 7.01 12.49 14.79
N PHE A 90 6.11 13.38 14.35
CA PHE A 90 6.46 14.54 13.54
C PHE A 90 6.53 15.83 14.36
N ASN A 91 6.37 15.72 15.68
CA ASN A 91 6.48 16.83 16.63
C ASN A 91 5.56 18.00 16.24
N PHE A 92 4.32 17.66 15.87
CA PHE A 92 3.28 18.61 15.54
C PHE A 92 2.66 19.24 16.81
N THR A 93 2.16 20.46 16.67
CA THR A 93 1.48 21.15 17.77
C THR A 93 0.02 20.72 17.97
N ALA A 94 -0.60 20.14 16.94
CA ALA A 94 -2.00 19.73 16.94
C ALA A 94 -2.16 18.20 16.95
N ASP A 95 -3.25 17.70 17.56
CA ASP A 95 -3.67 16.30 17.46
C ASP A 95 -4.37 16.05 16.11
N PHE A 96 -3.91 15.05 15.39
CA PHE A 96 -4.41 14.67 14.06
C PHE A 96 -5.58 13.68 14.12
N SER A 97 -6.05 13.26 15.30
CA SER A 97 -7.20 12.36 15.43
C SER A 97 -8.41 12.81 14.61
N PRO A 98 -8.78 14.11 14.59
CA PRO A 98 -9.95 14.55 13.84
C PRO A 98 -9.76 14.47 12.32
N LEU A 99 -8.53 14.48 11.80
CA LEU A 99 -8.23 14.21 10.38
C LEU A 99 -8.81 12.84 10.02
N PHE A 100 -8.42 11.82 10.77
CA PHE A 100 -8.82 10.45 10.50
C PHE A 100 -10.27 10.12 10.87
N LEU A 101 -10.77 10.65 12.00
CA LEU A 101 -12.14 10.41 12.46
C LEU A 101 -13.19 10.98 11.49
N GLN A 102 -12.85 12.08 10.81
CA GLN A 102 -13.75 12.74 9.86
C GLN A 102 -13.60 12.21 8.43
N ALA A 103 -12.46 11.61 8.07
CA ALA A 103 -12.24 11.09 6.73
C ALA A 103 -13.24 10.00 6.34
N ARG A 104 -13.79 10.11 5.12
CA ARG A 104 -14.68 9.12 4.52
C ARG A 104 -14.17 8.65 3.17
N LEU A 105 -14.24 7.35 2.93
CA LEU A 105 -13.91 6.73 1.65
C LEU A 105 -15.20 6.41 0.87
N PRO A 106 -15.32 6.81 -0.41
CA PRO A 106 -16.44 6.41 -1.25
C PRO A 106 -16.27 4.96 -1.72
N VAL A 107 -17.27 4.12 -1.47
CA VAL A 107 -17.28 2.70 -1.88
C VAL A 107 -18.63 2.32 -2.47
N CYS A 108 -18.66 1.30 -3.32
CA CYS A 108 -19.92 0.66 -3.69
C CYS A 108 -20.53 -0.05 -2.48
N PRO A 109 -21.85 0.06 -2.26
CA PRO A 109 -22.53 -0.70 -1.23
C PRO A 109 -22.45 -2.20 -1.55
N VAL A 110 -21.98 -2.99 -0.59
CA VAL A 110 -21.94 -4.45 -0.70
C VAL A 110 -23.34 -5.02 -0.44
N GLY A 111 -23.79 -5.95 -1.28
CA GLY A 111 -25.06 -6.67 -1.13
C GLY A 111 -25.73 -7.06 -2.45
N PRO A 112 -26.69 -8.00 -2.42
CA PRO A 112 -27.36 -8.49 -3.61
C PRO A 112 -28.06 -7.37 -4.38
N ASN A 113 -27.90 -7.34 -5.71
CA ASN A 113 -28.45 -6.35 -6.64
C ASN A 113 -28.01 -4.90 -6.44
N ARG A 114 -27.05 -4.60 -5.56
CA ARG A 114 -26.53 -3.24 -5.33
C ARG A 114 -25.21 -2.96 -6.04
N CYS A 115 -24.46 -4.01 -6.32
CA CYS A 115 -23.12 -3.93 -6.88
C CYS A 115 -22.82 -5.20 -7.67
N ALA A 116 -22.17 -5.06 -8.83
CA ALA A 116 -21.66 -6.17 -9.62
C ALA A 116 -20.13 -6.14 -9.60
N THR A 117 -19.51 -7.03 -8.83
CA THR A 117 -18.05 -7.20 -8.76
C THR A 117 -17.52 -7.85 -10.03
N LEU A 118 -16.27 -7.54 -10.36
CA LEU A 118 -15.53 -8.26 -11.39
C LEU A 118 -14.72 -9.38 -10.71
N ASP A 119 -15.07 -10.62 -11.00
CA ASP A 119 -14.54 -11.79 -10.29
C ASP A 119 -13.28 -12.40 -10.91
N ASP A 120 -13.01 -12.13 -12.18
CA ASP A 120 -11.81 -12.59 -12.91
C ASP A 120 -10.90 -11.41 -13.24
N VAL A 121 -10.27 -10.85 -12.20
CA VAL A 121 -9.31 -9.75 -12.32
C VAL A 121 -7.98 -10.14 -11.69
N PRO A 122 -6.84 -9.63 -12.19
CA PRO A 122 -5.57 -9.83 -11.54
C PRO A 122 -5.57 -9.28 -10.10
N ILE A 123 -4.84 -9.96 -9.22
CA ILE A 123 -4.78 -9.68 -7.79
C ILE A 123 -3.47 -8.98 -7.47
N LEU A 124 -3.54 -7.90 -6.72
CA LEU A 124 -2.39 -7.15 -6.23
C LEU A 124 -2.40 -7.16 -4.70
N LEU A 125 -1.38 -7.78 -4.10
CA LEU A 125 -1.17 -7.72 -2.66
C LEU A 125 -0.42 -6.43 -2.33
N PHE A 126 -0.93 -5.63 -1.40
CA PHE A 126 -0.33 -4.35 -0.99
C PHE A 126 0.19 -4.43 0.45
N SER A 127 1.51 -4.31 0.62
CA SER A 127 2.14 -4.21 1.95
C SER A 127 2.44 -2.75 2.29
N GLY A 128 2.02 -2.30 3.47
CA GLY A 128 2.34 -0.95 3.99
C GLY A 128 3.80 -0.80 4.42
N GLY A 129 4.19 0.39 4.89
CA GLY A 129 5.51 0.61 5.49
C GLY A 129 5.72 -0.10 6.83
N TRP A 130 6.93 -0.05 7.36
CA TRP A 130 7.17 -0.45 8.76
C TRP A 130 6.42 0.50 9.69
N ASN A 131 5.75 -0.04 10.70
CA ASN A 131 4.99 0.75 11.68
C ASN A 131 3.79 1.53 11.11
N ILE A 132 3.39 1.29 9.86
CA ILE A 132 2.29 2.01 9.20
C ILE A 132 1.14 1.04 8.91
N PRO A 133 -0.09 1.32 9.42
CA PRO A 133 -1.26 0.52 9.09
C PRO A 133 -1.59 0.55 7.61
N ARG A 134 -2.13 -0.56 7.09
CA ARG A 134 -2.66 -0.72 5.72
C ARG A 134 -3.62 0.39 5.30
N LEU A 135 -4.23 1.05 6.28
CA LEU A 135 -5.23 2.10 6.13
C LEU A 135 -4.66 3.39 5.52
N TYR A 136 -3.35 3.65 5.64
CA TYR A 136 -2.65 4.77 4.99
C TYR A 136 -2.49 4.61 3.46
N TYR A 137 -3.05 3.54 2.90
CA TYR A 137 -2.96 3.20 1.47
C TYR A 137 -4.33 2.87 0.86
N SER A 138 -5.44 3.16 1.56
CA SER A 138 -6.80 2.86 1.10
C SER A 138 -7.23 3.65 -0.14
N ALA A 139 -6.84 4.92 -0.27
CA ALA A 139 -7.15 5.73 -1.45
C ALA A 139 -6.32 5.27 -2.65
N LEU A 140 -5.02 5.01 -2.47
CA LEU A 140 -4.17 4.41 -3.50
C LEU A 140 -4.67 3.02 -3.93
N ALA A 141 -4.98 2.14 -2.98
CA ALA A 141 -5.50 0.80 -3.27
C ALA A 141 -6.84 0.85 -4.02
N SER A 142 -7.74 1.74 -3.62
CA SER A 142 -9.01 1.99 -4.33
C SER A 142 -8.77 2.52 -5.74
N ALA A 143 -7.85 3.47 -5.91
CA ALA A 143 -7.51 4.01 -7.22
C ALA A 143 -6.90 2.95 -8.16
N ILE A 144 -6.01 2.10 -7.66
CA ILE A 144 -5.49 0.96 -8.43
C ILE A 144 -6.62 -0.04 -8.74
N ALA A 145 -7.49 -0.34 -7.78
CA ALA A 145 -8.59 -1.27 -8.00
C ALA A 145 -9.52 -0.80 -9.12
N SER A 146 -9.80 0.51 -9.18
CA SER A 146 -10.62 1.13 -10.24
C SER A 146 -10.05 0.98 -11.66
N GLU A 147 -8.78 0.58 -11.82
CA GLU A 147 -8.14 0.27 -13.10
C GLU A 147 -8.35 -1.17 -13.59
N GLY A 148 -9.10 -1.97 -12.82
CA GLY A 148 -9.45 -3.35 -13.13
C GLY A 148 -8.59 -4.39 -12.42
N PHE A 149 -8.08 -4.07 -11.23
CA PHE A 149 -7.35 -5.01 -10.36
C PHE A 149 -8.14 -5.23 -9.08
N MET A 150 -8.01 -6.39 -8.46
CA MET A 150 -8.35 -6.56 -7.05
C MET A 150 -7.12 -6.23 -6.22
N VAL A 151 -7.24 -5.33 -5.25
CA VAL A 151 -6.14 -4.94 -4.36
C VAL A 151 -6.44 -5.42 -2.95
N ILE A 152 -5.51 -6.14 -2.33
CA ILE A 152 -5.63 -6.64 -0.96
C ILE A 152 -4.52 -5.99 -0.13
N SER A 153 -4.87 -5.00 0.69
CA SER A 153 -3.90 -4.39 1.61
C SER A 153 -3.84 -5.13 2.94
N ILE A 154 -2.64 -5.20 3.53
CA ILE A 154 -2.32 -6.15 4.60
C ILE A 154 -1.78 -5.38 5.82
N ASP A 155 -2.38 -5.60 6.99
CA ASP A 155 -1.72 -5.31 8.27
C ASP A 155 -0.89 -6.53 8.68
N HIS A 156 0.38 -6.30 9.02
CA HIS A 156 1.31 -7.34 9.42
C HIS A 156 1.47 -7.30 10.94
N PRO A 157 0.98 -8.33 11.67
CA PRO A 157 1.09 -8.34 13.12
C PRO A 157 2.55 -8.41 13.54
N GLY A 158 2.86 -7.62 14.57
CA GLY A 158 4.18 -7.45 15.14
C GLY A 158 5.03 -6.29 14.62
N ASP A 159 4.68 -5.73 13.46
CA ASP A 159 5.40 -4.56 12.92
C ASP A 159 4.49 -3.35 12.67
N THR A 160 3.18 -3.51 12.73
CA THR A 160 2.20 -2.44 12.52
C THR A 160 1.84 -1.81 13.87
N ASN A 161 1.93 -0.48 14.01
CA ASN A 161 1.73 0.22 15.31
C ASN A 161 0.33 0.01 15.91
N ILE A 162 -0.69 -0.21 15.10
CA ILE A 162 -2.02 -0.55 15.58
C ILE A 162 -2.80 -1.33 14.52
N ILE A 163 -3.42 -2.43 14.94
CA ILE A 163 -4.29 -3.24 14.11
C ILE A 163 -5.65 -3.31 14.80
N THR A 164 -6.70 -2.82 14.12
CA THR A 164 -8.08 -3.01 14.58
C THR A 164 -8.72 -4.16 13.80
N TYR A 165 -9.19 -5.17 14.53
CA TYR A 165 -9.79 -6.39 14.00
C TYR A 165 -11.29 -6.18 13.68
N PRO A 166 -11.90 -7.03 12.82
CA PRO A 166 -13.30 -6.87 12.41
C PRO A 166 -14.33 -6.88 13.56
N ASP A 167 -14.03 -7.52 14.68
CA ASP A 167 -14.87 -7.52 15.90
C ASP A 167 -14.72 -6.23 16.74
N GLY A 168 -13.85 -5.31 16.33
CA GLY A 168 -13.62 -4.02 16.95
C GLY A 168 -12.58 -4.00 18.07
N HIS A 169 -11.94 -5.13 18.42
CA HIS A 169 -10.77 -5.08 19.29
C HIS A 169 -9.56 -4.53 18.53
N ALA A 170 -8.62 -3.90 19.25
CA ALA A 170 -7.42 -3.35 18.66
C ALA A 170 -6.19 -3.85 19.42
N VAL A 171 -5.16 -4.22 18.67
CA VAL A 171 -3.85 -4.57 19.20
C VAL A 171 -2.90 -3.44 18.82
N VAL A 172 -2.34 -2.79 19.83
CA VAL A 172 -1.30 -1.77 19.64
C VAL A 172 0.02 -2.52 19.55
N GLY A 173 0.74 -2.32 18.44
CA GLY A 173 2.07 -2.86 18.24
C GLY A 173 3.02 -2.30 19.28
N LEU A 174 4.03 -3.09 19.64
CA LEU A 174 5.15 -2.56 20.41
C LEU A 174 5.78 -1.43 19.59
N SER A 175 6.19 -0.35 20.26
CA SER A 175 7.02 0.67 19.63
C SER A 175 8.48 0.34 19.97
N PRO A 176 9.15 -0.59 19.25
CA PRO A 176 10.59 -0.69 19.39
C PRO A 176 11.19 0.63 18.90
N GLY A 177 12.42 0.92 19.33
CA GLY A 177 13.22 1.94 18.65
C GLY A 177 13.45 1.59 17.18
N ASP A 178 14.30 2.36 16.50
CA ASP A 178 14.62 2.08 15.10
C ASP A 178 15.18 0.65 14.94
N PRO A 179 14.54 -0.21 14.11
CA PRO A 179 15.03 -1.55 13.88
C PRO A 179 16.42 -1.53 13.26
N THR A 180 17.23 -2.53 13.62
CA THR A 180 18.48 -2.82 12.95
C THR A 180 18.22 -3.33 11.51
N PRO A 181 19.21 -3.26 10.60
CA PRO A 181 19.08 -3.85 9.27
C PRO A 181 18.72 -5.34 9.28
N ASP A 182 19.20 -6.12 10.25
CA ASP A 182 18.88 -7.54 10.38
C ASP A 182 17.42 -7.75 10.82
N GLU A 183 16.89 -6.90 11.70
CA GLU A 183 15.46 -6.92 12.06
C GLU A 183 14.59 -6.53 10.87
N PHE A 184 14.97 -5.51 10.08
CA PHE A 184 14.28 -5.19 8.83
C PHE A 184 14.28 -6.38 7.85
N ALA A 185 15.38 -7.11 7.74
CA ALA A 185 15.44 -8.31 6.92
C ALA A 185 14.49 -9.42 7.44
N GLN A 186 14.35 -9.56 8.76
CA GLN A 186 13.41 -10.53 9.36
C GLN A 186 11.95 -10.13 9.11
N TYR A 187 11.60 -8.86 9.27
CA TYR A 187 10.27 -8.37 8.95
C TYR A 187 9.96 -8.54 7.45
N THR A 188 10.92 -8.24 6.57
CA THR A 188 10.76 -8.42 5.11
C THR A 188 10.42 -9.86 4.76
N LYS A 189 11.15 -10.83 5.33
CA LYS A 189 10.90 -12.27 5.15
C LYS A 189 9.53 -12.70 5.68
N ALA A 190 9.14 -12.22 6.86
CA ALA A 190 7.84 -12.52 7.43
C ALA A 190 6.68 -12.01 6.54
N ARG A 191 6.82 -10.80 5.98
CA ARG A 191 5.84 -10.21 5.06
C ARG A 191 5.78 -10.93 3.70
N ALA A 192 6.92 -11.40 3.18
CA ALA A 192 6.94 -12.23 1.97
C ALA A 192 6.24 -13.60 2.20
N ALA A 193 6.43 -14.19 3.38
CA ALA A 193 5.71 -15.40 3.77
C ALA A 193 4.19 -15.14 3.96
N ASP A 194 3.81 -13.96 4.47
CA ASP A 194 2.39 -13.55 4.54
C ASP A 194 1.75 -13.45 3.17
N ALA A 195 2.47 -12.91 2.18
CA ALA A 195 1.99 -12.86 0.81
C ALA A 195 1.75 -14.27 0.24
N SER A 196 2.70 -15.18 0.43
CA SER A 196 2.57 -16.59 0.00
C SER A 196 1.38 -17.27 0.67
N PHE A 197 1.19 -17.05 1.97
CA PHE A 197 0.04 -17.56 2.73
C PHE A 197 -1.29 -17.02 2.19
N ILE A 198 -1.39 -15.71 1.90
CA ILE A 198 -2.60 -15.13 1.31
C ILE A 198 -2.91 -15.78 -0.04
N ILE A 199 -1.89 -16.01 -0.90
CA ILE A 199 -2.10 -16.69 -2.19
C ILE A 199 -2.64 -18.11 -1.98
N ASP A 200 -2.14 -18.85 -0.98
CA ASP A 200 -2.68 -20.17 -0.62
C ASP A 200 -4.15 -20.09 -0.20
N GLN A 201 -4.50 -19.11 0.65
CA GLN A 201 -5.88 -18.93 1.13
C GLN A 201 -6.84 -18.47 0.02
N LEU A 202 -6.38 -17.66 -0.93
CA LEU A 202 -7.20 -17.26 -2.08
C LEU A 202 -7.54 -18.46 -2.99
N SER A 203 -6.71 -19.50 -2.97
CA SER A 203 -6.95 -20.79 -3.63
C SER A 203 -7.73 -21.78 -2.75
N ASN A 204 -8.28 -21.35 -1.61
CA ASN A 204 -9.07 -22.16 -0.71
C ASN A 204 -10.49 -21.59 -0.55
N ALA A 205 -11.49 -22.30 -1.05
CA ALA A 205 -12.88 -21.84 -1.05
C ALA A 205 -13.41 -21.47 0.34
N THR A 206 -13.04 -22.23 1.38
CA THR A 206 -13.47 -21.97 2.76
C THR A 206 -12.86 -20.69 3.30
N ALA A 207 -11.56 -20.50 3.09
CA ALA A 207 -10.86 -19.30 3.52
C ALA A 207 -11.38 -18.05 2.79
N VAL A 208 -11.71 -18.17 1.50
CA VAL A 208 -12.37 -17.09 0.75
C VAL A 208 -13.75 -16.78 1.30
N ALA A 209 -14.55 -17.78 1.70
CA ALA A 209 -15.84 -17.54 2.34
C ALA A 209 -15.72 -16.83 3.70
N GLU A 210 -14.65 -17.11 4.46
CA GLU A 210 -14.37 -16.40 5.71
C GLU A 210 -13.94 -14.95 5.46
N LEU A 211 -13.06 -14.72 4.49
CA LEU A 211 -12.56 -13.39 4.13
C LEU A 211 -13.63 -12.53 3.43
N LEU A 212 -14.42 -13.12 2.54
CA LEU A 212 -15.44 -12.48 1.70
C LEU A 212 -16.77 -13.25 1.79
N PRO A 213 -17.52 -13.15 2.90
CA PRO A 213 -18.76 -13.92 3.10
C PRO A 213 -19.82 -13.73 2.01
N GLN A 214 -19.81 -12.56 1.37
CA GLN A 214 -20.76 -12.18 0.31
C GLN A 214 -20.49 -12.90 -1.02
N ARG A 215 -19.27 -13.40 -1.21
CA ARG A 215 -18.88 -14.24 -2.37
C ARG A 215 -19.27 -15.70 -2.17
N GLY A 216 -19.30 -16.16 -0.92
CA GLY A 216 -19.45 -17.57 -0.59
C GLY A 216 -18.18 -18.38 -0.85
N ALA A 217 -18.30 -19.71 -0.80
CA ALA A 217 -17.18 -20.63 -0.92
C ALA A 217 -16.76 -20.85 -2.38
N GLN A 218 -16.05 -19.86 -2.94
CA GLN A 218 -15.47 -19.94 -4.28
C GLN A 218 -14.08 -19.34 -4.30
N GLU A 219 -13.11 -20.14 -4.75
CA GLU A 219 -11.71 -19.75 -4.90
C GLU A 219 -11.53 -18.61 -5.91
N PHE A 220 -10.40 -17.90 -5.78
CA PHE A 220 -9.91 -17.00 -6.81
C PHE A 220 -8.89 -17.71 -7.70
N CYS A 221 -8.85 -17.31 -8.97
CA CYS A 221 -7.75 -17.70 -9.84
C CYS A 221 -6.49 -16.92 -9.47
N THR A 222 -5.48 -17.61 -8.96
CA THR A 222 -4.21 -16.99 -8.50
C THR A 222 -3.08 -17.12 -9.53
N ASP A 223 -3.41 -17.24 -10.82
CA ASP A 223 -2.44 -17.27 -11.92
C ASP A 223 -1.86 -15.88 -12.26
N ARG A 224 -2.56 -14.82 -11.83
CA ARG A 224 -2.23 -13.41 -12.04
C ARG A 224 -2.17 -12.66 -10.71
N VAL A 225 -1.20 -13.02 -9.87
CA VAL A 225 -0.90 -12.32 -8.62
C VAL A 225 0.36 -11.48 -8.78
N GLY A 226 0.30 -10.21 -8.38
CA GLY A 226 1.45 -9.32 -8.21
C GLY A 226 1.49 -8.81 -6.78
N MET A 227 2.64 -8.28 -6.37
CA MET A 227 2.79 -7.64 -5.07
C MET A 227 3.38 -6.25 -5.23
N LEU A 228 2.92 -5.31 -4.42
CA LEU A 228 3.51 -4.00 -4.31
C LEU A 228 3.50 -3.55 -2.87
N GLY A 229 4.31 -2.55 -2.55
CA GLY A 229 4.26 -1.97 -1.22
C GLY A 229 5.11 -0.74 -1.08
N HIS A 230 4.90 -0.06 0.04
CA HIS A 230 5.62 1.15 0.40
C HIS A 230 6.71 0.84 1.42
N SER A 231 7.89 1.45 1.30
CA SER A 231 8.98 1.33 2.26
C SER A 231 9.36 -0.15 2.48
N LEU A 232 9.37 -0.65 3.73
CA LEU A 232 9.56 -2.07 4.04
C LEU A 232 8.60 -3.00 3.26
N GLY A 233 7.39 -2.56 2.95
CA GLY A 233 6.45 -3.33 2.14
C GLY A 233 6.87 -3.48 0.67
N GLY A 234 7.60 -2.51 0.13
CA GLY A 234 8.20 -2.59 -1.19
C GLY A 234 9.33 -3.61 -1.23
N ALA A 235 10.20 -3.59 -0.22
CA ALA A 235 11.23 -4.62 -0.06
C ALA A 235 10.61 -6.03 0.06
N ALA A 236 9.51 -6.15 0.81
CA ALA A 236 8.77 -7.41 0.95
C ALA A 236 8.16 -7.88 -0.37
N ALA A 237 7.68 -6.96 -1.22
CA ALA A 237 7.17 -7.30 -2.55
C ALA A 237 8.26 -7.90 -3.45
N VAL A 238 9.47 -7.34 -3.39
CA VAL A 238 10.62 -7.84 -4.15
C VAL A 238 11.12 -9.17 -3.60
N GLU A 239 11.18 -9.33 -2.28
CA GLU A 239 11.54 -10.62 -1.65
C GLU A 239 10.50 -11.71 -1.98
N ALA A 240 9.20 -11.40 -1.92
CA ALA A 240 8.14 -12.33 -2.29
C ALA A 240 8.26 -12.78 -3.77
N ALA A 241 8.56 -11.86 -4.69
CA ALA A 241 8.79 -12.20 -6.10
C ALA A 241 10.04 -13.07 -6.34
N GLY A 242 11.01 -13.04 -5.42
CA GLY A 242 12.14 -13.96 -5.43
C GLY A 242 11.82 -15.34 -4.85
N GLN A 243 10.85 -15.45 -3.94
CA GLN A 243 10.58 -16.67 -3.17
C GLN A 243 9.38 -17.46 -3.68
N ASP A 244 8.35 -16.79 -4.20
CA ASP A 244 7.12 -17.42 -4.68
C ASP A 244 6.91 -17.11 -6.18
N PRO A 245 7.03 -18.12 -7.07
CA PRO A 245 6.88 -17.93 -8.51
C PRO A 245 5.47 -17.50 -8.95
N ARG A 246 4.47 -17.62 -8.06
CA ARG A 246 3.09 -17.14 -8.29
C ARG A 246 3.02 -15.60 -8.24
N VAL A 247 3.99 -14.93 -7.61
CA VAL A 247 4.14 -13.47 -7.69
C VAL A 247 4.79 -13.12 -9.03
N ARG A 248 3.93 -12.78 -10.00
CA ARG A 248 4.27 -12.54 -11.41
C ARG A 248 4.88 -11.17 -11.67
N GLY A 249 4.93 -10.29 -10.68
CA GLY A 249 5.54 -8.97 -10.76
C GLY A 249 5.56 -8.26 -9.40
N ALA A 250 6.59 -7.45 -9.16
CA ALA A 250 6.77 -6.67 -7.94
C ALA A 250 6.94 -5.18 -8.23
N ILE A 251 6.45 -4.35 -7.30
CA ILE A 251 6.70 -2.91 -7.27
C ILE A 251 7.14 -2.49 -5.87
N ASP A 252 8.30 -1.87 -5.79
CA ASP A 252 8.83 -1.26 -4.58
C ASP A 252 8.62 0.26 -4.64
N ILE A 253 7.75 0.78 -3.79
CA ILE A 253 7.48 2.21 -3.64
C ILE A 253 8.33 2.73 -2.48
N ASP A 254 9.45 3.34 -2.81
CA ASP A 254 10.32 4.04 -1.88
C ASP A 254 10.90 3.18 -0.74
N GLY A 255 11.12 1.89 -1.01
CA GLY A 255 11.75 0.96 -0.10
C GLY A 255 13.25 0.84 -0.29
N VAL A 256 13.92 0.59 0.84
CA VAL A 256 15.30 0.11 0.87
C VAL A 256 15.23 -1.41 0.97
N PHE A 257 15.92 -2.12 0.07
CA PHE A 257 15.91 -3.58 0.09
C PHE A 257 16.81 -4.13 1.21
N TYR A 258 16.19 -4.78 2.20
CA TYR A 258 16.85 -5.51 3.31
C TYR A 258 16.80 -7.03 3.15
N GLY A 259 16.07 -7.50 2.12
CA GLY A 259 15.78 -8.91 1.93
C GLY A 259 16.95 -9.74 1.40
N SER A 260 16.66 -11.02 1.18
CA SER A 260 17.56 -11.94 0.51
C SER A 260 17.07 -12.30 -0.88
N VAL A 261 17.98 -12.48 -1.83
CA VAL A 261 17.66 -12.89 -3.19
C VAL A 261 18.21 -14.30 -3.45
N PRO A 262 17.45 -15.18 -4.13
CA PRO A 262 17.94 -16.48 -4.54
C PRO A 262 19.22 -16.37 -5.38
N SER A 263 20.09 -17.38 -5.33
CA SER A 263 21.32 -17.41 -6.14
C SER A 263 21.06 -17.35 -7.65
N SER A 264 19.89 -17.79 -8.11
CA SER A 264 19.43 -17.66 -9.50
C SER A 264 19.04 -16.24 -9.91
N GLY A 265 18.88 -15.32 -8.95
CA GLY A 265 18.28 -14.01 -9.16
C GLY A 265 16.75 -14.05 -9.28
N ILE A 266 16.15 -12.89 -9.51
CA ILE A 266 14.70 -12.68 -9.63
C ILE A 266 14.33 -12.55 -11.10
N SER A 267 13.54 -13.50 -11.62
CA SER A 267 13.09 -13.48 -13.02
C SER A 267 11.77 -12.75 -13.24
N SER A 268 10.98 -12.55 -12.19
CA SER A 268 9.76 -11.74 -12.27
C SER A 268 10.11 -10.26 -12.54
N PRO A 269 9.26 -9.51 -13.25
CA PRO A 269 9.40 -8.07 -13.40
C PRO A 269 9.45 -7.33 -12.06
N VAL A 270 10.44 -6.46 -11.86
CA VAL A 270 10.54 -5.58 -10.68
C VAL A 270 10.63 -4.10 -11.06
N MET A 271 9.74 -3.27 -10.53
CA MET A 271 9.82 -1.81 -10.67
C MET A 271 10.08 -1.14 -9.32
N TYR A 272 10.96 -0.14 -9.32
CA TYR A 272 11.20 0.76 -8.20
C TYR A 272 10.65 2.15 -8.55
N MET A 273 9.89 2.74 -7.63
CA MET A 273 9.44 4.14 -7.67
C MET A 273 9.88 4.80 -6.37
N ILE A 274 10.93 5.61 -6.40
CA ILE A 274 11.48 6.27 -5.22
C ILE A 274 11.16 7.76 -5.20
N SER A 275 11.13 8.33 -4.01
CA SER A 275 11.02 9.75 -3.76
C SER A 275 12.35 10.47 -4.05
N GLU A 276 12.28 11.78 -4.24
CA GLU A 276 13.49 12.62 -4.35
C GLU A 276 14.27 12.65 -3.04
N GLU A 277 13.55 12.64 -1.91
CA GLU A 277 14.16 12.54 -0.57
C GLU A 277 15.05 11.29 -0.46
N LEU A 278 14.52 10.12 -0.84
CA LEU A 278 15.29 8.89 -0.85
C LEU A 278 16.44 9.01 -1.86
N ASN A 279 16.18 9.43 -3.10
CA ASN A 279 17.25 9.54 -4.12
C ASN A 279 18.44 10.44 -3.72
N ASN A 280 18.20 11.46 -2.89
CA ASN A 280 19.24 12.37 -2.39
C ASN A 280 20.15 11.75 -1.31
N ILE A 281 19.82 10.58 -0.78
CA ILE A 281 20.64 9.85 0.18
C ILE A 281 21.31 8.65 -0.54
N PRO A 282 22.54 8.26 -0.19
CA PRO A 282 23.17 7.08 -0.79
C PRO A 282 22.36 5.79 -0.48
N HIS A 283 21.65 5.25 -1.47
CA HIS A 283 20.96 3.95 -1.37
C HIS A 283 21.65 2.87 -2.21
N PRO A 284 22.70 2.22 -1.67
CA PRO A 284 23.48 1.22 -2.40
C PRO A 284 22.68 -0.06 -2.68
N THR A 285 21.56 -0.30 -2.01
CA THR A 285 20.84 -1.58 -2.05
C THR A 285 20.22 -1.83 -3.43
N VAL A 286 19.53 -0.85 -4.04
CA VAL A 286 18.97 -1.00 -5.40
C VAL A 286 20.07 -1.27 -6.42
N TYR A 287 21.19 -0.54 -6.36
CA TYR A 287 22.32 -0.73 -7.28
C TYR A 287 23.00 -2.09 -7.10
N THR A 288 23.10 -2.59 -5.86
CA THR A 288 23.66 -3.91 -5.53
C THR A 288 22.72 -5.03 -5.97
N LEU A 289 21.41 -4.81 -5.87
CA LEU A 289 20.37 -5.74 -6.26
C LEU A 289 20.16 -5.80 -7.77
N TRP A 290 20.36 -4.69 -8.47
CA TRP A 290 20.07 -4.54 -9.90
C TRP A 290 20.63 -5.65 -10.80
N PRO A 291 21.87 -6.15 -10.62
CA PRO A 291 22.40 -7.28 -11.40
C PRO A 291 21.68 -8.61 -11.11
N GLN A 292 21.04 -8.75 -9.96
CA GLN A 292 20.28 -9.94 -9.56
C GLN A 292 18.84 -9.94 -10.09
N LEU A 293 18.33 -8.77 -10.51
CA LEU A 293 17.07 -8.65 -11.24
C LEU A 293 17.29 -9.08 -12.70
N LYS A 294 16.85 -10.30 -13.03
CA LYS A 294 17.03 -10.93 -14.33
C LYS A 294 15.87 -10.66 -15.29
N GLY A 295 14.66 -10.46 -14.76
CA GLY A 295 13.48 -10.07 -15.53
C GLY A 295 13.48 -8.60 -15.96
N PRO A 296 12.37 -8.13 -16.56
CA PRO A 296 12.12 -6.72 -16.83
C PRO A 296 12.28 -5.88 -15.57
N LYS A 297 12.97 -4.76 -15.70
CA LYS A 297 13.27 -3.90 -14.54
C LYS A 297 13.27 -2.43 -14.89
N LEU A 298 12.72 -1.65 -13.98
CA LEU A 298 12.58 -0.20 -14.13
C LEU A 298 12.84 0.47 -12.78
N PHE A 299 13.63 1.52 -12.77
CA PHE A 299 13.92 2.34 -11.60
C PHE A 299 13.60 3.79 -11.91
N LEU A 300 12.64 4.34 -11.19
CA LEU A 300 12.09 5.67 -11.35
C LEU A 300 12.29 6.48 -10.08
N GLU A 301 12.59 7.75 -10.25
CA GLU A 301 12.43 8.78 -9.25
C GLU A 301 11.15 9.57 -9.53
N ILE A 302 10.44 9.96 -8.48
CA ILE A 302 9.33 10.91 -8.52
C ILE A 302 9.82 12.21 -7.86
N VAL A 303 10.25 13.19 -8.67
CA VAL A 303 10.89 14.42 -8.15
C VAL A 303 9.92 15.27 -7.32
N ASN A 304 10.40 16.10 -6.39
CA ASN A 304 9.57 16.89 -5.48
C ASN A 304 8.65 16.06 -4.56
N THR A 305 9.00 14.79 -4.30
CA THR A 305 8.31 13.95 -3.30
C THR A 305 9.24 13.57 -2.16
N THR A 306 8.62 13.33 -1.01
CA THR A 306 9.21 12.75 0.19
C THR A 306 8.66 11.34 0.40
N HIS A 307 9.21 10.63 1.38
CA HIS A 307 8.78 9.29 1.75
C HIS A 307 7.28 9.22 2.06
N MET A 308 6.79 10.11 2.94
CA MET A 308 5.37 10.13 3.31
C MET A 308 4.47 10.71 2.21
N GLY A 309 5.06 11.41 1.22
CA GLY A 309 4.37 11.91 0.03
C GLY A 309 3.82 10.80 -0.87
N LEU A 310 4.31 9.57 -0.74
CA LEU A 310 3.89 8.40 -1.53
C LEU A 310 2.83 7.54 -0.81
N THR A 311 2.27 8.05 0.28
CA THR A 311 1.12 7.48 1.03
C THR A 311 -0.17 8.25 0.74
N ASP A 312 -1.27 7.93 1.42
CA ASP A 312 -2.51 8.71 1.32
C ASP A 312 -2.52 9.99 2.19
N ALA A 313 -1.45 10.28 2.94
CA ALA A 313 -1.37 11.49 3.77
C ALA A 313 -1.62 12.80 2.98
N PRO A 314 -1.05 13.03 1.77
CA PRO A 314 -1.34 14.22 0.98
C PRO A 314 -2.83 14.35 0.62
N MET A 315 -3.47 13.22 0.27
CA MET A 315 -4.88 13.18 -0.10
C MET A 315 -5.79 13.45 1.09
N LEU A 316 -5.47 12.90 2.27
CA LEU A 316 -6.21 13.13 3.51
C LEU A 316 -6.15 14.59 3.93
N LEU A 317 -4.96 15.20 3.89
CA LEU A 317 -4.76 16.62 4.23
C LEU A 317 -5.51 17.54 3.28
N GLN A 318 -5.41 17.29 1.97
CA GLN A 318 -6.12 18.10 0.97
C GLN A 318 -7.64 17.98 1.12
N ALA A 319 -8.17 16.77 1.29
CA ALA A 319 -9.62 16.56 1.43
C ALA A 319 -10.17 17.16 2.74
N ALA A 320 -9.33 17.25 3.77
CA ALA A 320 -9.61 17.95 5.02
C ALA A 320 -9.55 19.49 4.91
N GLY A 321 -9.30 20.04 3.71
CA GLY A 321 -9.18 21.47 3.48
C GLY A 321 -7.90 22.09 4.06
N GLN A 322 -6.89 21.28 4.38
CA GLN A 322 -5.60 21.80 4.82
C GLN A 322 -4.81 22.38 3.64
N ASP A 323 -4.07 23.44 3.89
CA ASP A 323 -3.08 23.92 2.93
C ASP A 323 -1.87 22.98 2.95
N ILE A 324 -1.81 22.12 1.93
CA ILE A 324 -0.76 21.13 1.75
C ILE A 324 0.64 21.74 1.66
N ALA A 325 0.77 23.02 1.27
CA ALA A 325 2.06 23.70 1.21
C ALA A 325 2.72 23.80 2.60
N ASN A 326 1.93 23.88 3.67
CA ASN A 326 2.47 23.87 5.04
C ASN A 326 3.17 22.55 5.37
N PHE A 327 2.79 21.46 4.70
CA PHE A 327 3.30 20.11 4.94
C PHE A 327 4.38 19.68 3.94
N ALA A 328 4.85 20.59 3.07
CA ALA A 328 5.72 20.22 1.95
C ALA A 328 7.03 19.51 2.38
N ASP A 329 7.57 19.83 3.55
CA ASP A 329 8.76 19.16 4.11
C ASP A 329 8.51 17.68 4.46
N ILE A 330 7.24 17.29 4.67
CA ILE A 330 6.85 15.93 5.09
C ILE A 330 6.25 15.15 3.94
N ILE A 331 5.44 15.79 3.08
CA ILE A 331 4.69 15.13 2.01
C ILE A 331 5.15 15.50 0.59
N GLY A 332 6.17 16.35 0.47
CA GLY A 332 6.63 16.86 -0.81
C GLY A 332 5.74 17.97 -1.38
N ALA A 333 6.08 18.44 -2.57
CA ALA A 333 5.46 19.58 -3.22
C ALA A 333 4.58 19.21 -4.43
N ILE A 334 4.54 17.93 -4.84
CA ILE A 334 3.61 17.49 -5.89
C ILE A 334 2.16 17.62 -5.39
N ALA A 335 1.26 18.08 -6.26
CA ALA A 335 -0.17 18.07 -6.00
C ALA A 335 -0.68 16.64 -5.70
N PRO A 336 -1.44 16.39 -4.62
CA PRO A 336 -1.87 15.05 -4.20
C PRO A 336 -2.50 14.20 -5.32
N ALA A 337 -3.36 14.80 -6.14
CA ALA A 337 -4.00 14.11 -7.26
C ALA A 337 -3.00 13.68 -8.35
N GLU A 338 -1.92 14.43 -8.54
CA GLU A 338 -0.87 14.12 -9.51
C GLU A 338 0.02 12.97 -9.01
N THR A 339 0.41 12.96 -7.74
CA THR A 339 1.12 11.82 -7.13
C THR A 339 0.32 10.53 -7.28
N LEU A 340 -0.98 10.56 -6.95
CA LEU A 340 -1.88 9.42 -7.12
C LEU A 340 -1.93 8.97 -8.60
N ARG A 341 -2.03 9.91 -9.53
CA ARG A 341 -2.08 9.62 -10.98
C ARG A 341 -0.80 8.95 -11.48
N ILE A 342 0.37 9.41 -11.02
CA ILE A 342 1.67 8.79 -11.33
C ILE A 342 1.69 7.35 -10.82
N LEU A 343 1.44 7.15 -9.52
CA LEU A 343 1.50 5.83 -8.88
C LEU A 343 0.53 4.83 -9.53
N VAL A 344 -0.70 5.24 -9.82
CA VAL A 344 -1.71 4.39 -10.46
C VAL A 344 -1.34 4.06 -11.90
N ALA A 345 -0.85 5.03 -12.68
CA ALA A 345 -0.52 4.83 -14.09
C ALA A 345 0.67 3.88 -14.26
N TYR A 346 1.75 4.09 -13.50
CA TYR A 346 2.93 3.24 -13.54
C TYR A 346 2.62 1.84 -13.01
N THR A 347 1.93 1.72 -11.87
CA THR A 347 1.48 0.41 -11.34
C THR A 347 0.64 -0.35 -12.36
N SER A 348 -0.34 0.32 -12.96
CA SER A 348 -1.25 -0.32 -13.92
C SER A 348 -0.51 -0.79 -15.18
N ALA A 349 0.36 0.04 -15.74
CA ALA A 349 1.15 -0.31 -16.92
C ALA A 349 2.10 -1.47 -16.63
N TRP A 350 2.79 -1.41 -15.48
CA TRP A 350 3.73 -2.44 -15.05
C TRP A 350 3.04 -3.79 -14.87
N MET A 351 1.98 -3.84 -14.06
CA MET A 351 1.30 -5.09 -13.73
C MET A 351 0.55 -5.68 -14.93
N LYS A 352 -0.10 -4.86 -15.77
CA LYS A 352 -0.71 -5.34 -17.03
C LYS A 352 0.33 -5.97 -17.95
N GLY A 353 1.49 -5.35 -18.09
CA GLY A 353 2.61 -5.90 -18.86
C GLY A 353 3.14 -7.20 -18.28
N ALA A 354 3.30 -7.27 -16.95
CA ALA A 354 3.78 -8.46 -16.24
C ALA A 354 2.84 -9.66 -16.45
N PHE A 355 1.52 -9.47 -16.25
CA PHE A 355 0.54 -10.53 -16.46
C PHE A 355 0.37 -10.94 -17.93
N ALA A 356 0.65 -10.04 -18.88
CA ALA A 356 0.65 -10.34 -20.31
C ALA A 356 1.96 -10.98 -20.81
N GLY A 357 3.00 -11.06 -19.97
CA GLY A 357 4.34 -11.50 -20.37
C GLY A 357 5.03 -10.55 -21.36
N LYS A 358 4.63 -9.27 -21.37
CA LYS A 358 5.10 -8.23 -22.29
C LYS A 358 5.18 -6.89 -21.56
N VAL A 359 6.13 -6.77 -20.64
CA VAL A 359 6.38 -5.51 -19.91
C VAL A 359 6.99 -4.50 -20.88
N GLY A 360 6.48 -3.27 -20.89
CA GLY A 360 7.03 -2.20 -21.72
C GLY A 360 5.96 -1.25 -22.22
N GLY A 361 6.27 -0.54 -23.30
CA GLY A 361 5.39 0.46 -23.91
C GLY A 361 5.78 1.90 -23.57
N PRO A 362 5.11 2.88 -24.20
CA PRO A 362 5.59 4.27 -24.24
C PRO A 362 5.82 4.91 -22.86
N LEU A 363 4.95 4.65 -21.88
CA LEU A 363 5.09 5.17 -20.52
C LEU A 363 6.33 4.59 -19.81
N LEU A 364 6.44 3.26 -19.76
CA LEU A 364 7.51 2.55 -19.03
C LEU A 364 8.89 2.73 -19.69
N GLU A 365 8.91 2.95 -21.01
CA GLU A 365 10.13 3.21 -21.76
C GLU A 365 10.54 4.69 -21.77
N GLY A 366 9.76 5.58 -21.14
CA GLY A 366 10.05 7.02 -21.04
C GLY A 366 9.81 7.79 -22.34
N LYS A 367 9.00 7.25 -23.26
CA LYS A 367 8.61 7.89 -24.53
C LYS A 367 7.45 8.89 -24.35
N GLU A 368 6.81 8.91 -23.18
CA GLU A 368 5.75 9.86 -22.79
C GLU A 368 6.22 10.85 -21.71
N SER A 369 7.46 11.34 -21.76
CA SER A 369 8.06 12.19 -20.71
C SER A 369 7.29 13.48 -20.40
N GLY A 370 6.48 14.00 -21.34
CA GLY A 370 5.61 15.15 -21.12
C GLY A 370 4.32 14.85 -20.35
N LYS A 371 3.96 13.57 -20.16
CA LYS A 371 2.73 13.16 -19.48
C LYS A 371 2.85 13.17 -17.95
N PHE A 372 4.05 12.88 -17.46
CA PHE A 372 4.43 12.86 -16.05
C PHE A 372 5.84 13.44 -15.93
N PRO A 373 6.00 14.78 -16.05
CA PRO A 373 7.32 15.40 -15.99
C PRO A 373 8.04 15.12 -14.67
N GLU A 374 7.33 14.78 -13.61
CA GLU A 374 7.85 14.45 -12.28
C GLU A 374 8.46 13.04 -12.21
N ALA A 375 8.06 12.11 -13.09
CA ALA A 375 8.59 10.75 -13.10
C ALA A 375 9.84 10.65 -14.00
N LYS A 376 11.02 10.49 -13.37
CA LYS A 376 12.32 10.40 -14.05
C LYS A 376 12.84 8.97 -14.05
N THR A 377 13.17 8.43 -15.22
CA THR A 377 13.84 7.13 -15.31
C THR A 377 15.31 7.26 -14.93
N LEU A 378 15.71 6.55 -13.88
CA LEU A 378 17.10 6.44 -13.44
C LEU A 378 17.79 5.26 -14.13
N MET A 379 17.17 4.08 -14.12
CA MET A 379 17.68 2.87 -14.77
C MET A 379 16.54 2.07 -15.36
N LYS A 380 16.80 1.31 -16.43
CA LYS A 380 15.86 0.36 -17.02
C LYS A 380 16.59 -0.76 -17.76
N GLY A 381 15.95 -1.92 -17.90
CA GLY A 381 16.51 -3.02 -18.68
C GLY A 381 15.56 -4.20 -18.82
N ASN A 382 15.89 -5.09 -19.75
CA ASN A 382 15.23 -6.39 -19.94
C ASN A 382 13.72 -6.33 -20.24
N PHE A 383 13.22 -5.25 -20.87
CA PHE A 383 11.83 -5.16 -21.35
C PHE A 383 11.53 -6.20 -22.44
#